data_AF-A0A8B7SJ56-F1
#
_entry.id   AF-A0A8B7SJ56-F1
#
_cell.length_a   1.000
_cell.length_b   1.000
_cell.length_c   1.000
_cell.angle_alpha   90.00
_cell.angle_beta   90.00
_cell.angle_gamma   90.00
#
_symmetry.space_group_name_H-M   'P 1'
#
loop_
_entity.id
_entity.type
_entity.pdbx_description
1 polymer ?
#
loop_
_entity_poly.entity_id
_entity_poly.type
_entity_poly.pdbx_seq_one_letter_code
_entity_poly.pdbx_strand_id
1 'polypeptide(L)'
;MLRNMEAEQQRRAQESERHKEAEAKRMNLKVQQLAKEQRQCRKALQQAYCELNRRIAEHKCERRHVGKAELTLQAIQDAEAQVDRLRQEAQKAEETLATARLELREQTQEGEEEAPGMKCQVTELHDVLMKDVGDRIRADGRWPLIIDPSGQAATFLRYQDTNYLDTVNPEHMRPERIRLALLGALRYGKPLVFDLREVDLFPVVQQQLEAVQLGLAQELLSCRLLEQDRYLSLLRPSDGPEYSPTQFQEARLGQFRLFFVTKVRWPTAEQLQVLLPVQVQLSSGL
;
A
#
# COMPACT_ATOMS: atom_id res chain seq x y z
N MET A 1 -23.53 -41.95 44.56
CA MET A 1 -23.34 -42.14 43.10
C MET A 1 -23.49 -40.83 42.32
N LEU A 2 -24.62 -40.11 42.43
CA LEU A 2 -24.86 -38.84 41.70
C LEU A 2 -23.75 -37.78 41.86
N ARG A 3 -23.33 -37.48 43.10
CA ARG A 3 -22.22 -36.53 43.37
C ARG A 3 -20.88 -36.88 42.72
N ASN A 4 -20.58 -38.18 42.58
CA ASN A 4 -19.33 -38.61 41.93
C ASN A 4 -19.42 -38.44 40.41
N MET A 5 -20.60 -38.65 39.81
CA MET A 5 -20.81 -38.41 38.38
C MET A 5 -20.78 -36.92 38.04
N GLU A 6 -21.35 -36.06 38.88
CA GLU A 6 -21.27 -34.60 38.71
C GLU A 6 -19.83 -34.08 38.84
N ALA A 7 -19.07 -34.58 39.82
CA ALA A 7 -17.66 -34.23 39.99
C ALA A 7 -16.80 -34.68 38.81
N GLU A 8 -17.08 -35.87 38.25
CA GLU A 8 -16.37 -36.37 37.07
C GLU A 8 -16.73 -35.62 35.79
N GLN A 9 -18.01 -35.23 35.62
CA GLN A 9 -18.44 -34.34 34.54
C GLN A 9 -17.77 -32.96 34.62
N GLN A 10 -17.71 -32.36 35.81
CA GLN A 10 -17.02 -31.09 36.02
C GLN A 10 -15.52 -31.20 35.72
N ARG A 11 -14.87 -32.31 36.09
CA ARG A 11 -13.45 -32.52 35.78
C ARG A 11 -13.20 -32.63 34.28
N ARG A 12 -14.04 -33.38 33.56
CA ARG A 12 -13.97 -33.50 32.09
C ARG A 12 -14.24 -32.17 31.38
N ALA A 13 -15.18 -31.38 31.89
CA ALA A 13 -15.45 -30.04 31.38
C ALA A 13 -14.24 -29.10 31.56
N GLN A 14 -13.64 -29.08 32.75
CA GLN A 14 -12.43 -28.29 33.03
C GLN A 14 -11.21 -28.75 32.23
N GLU A 15 -11.03 -30.07 32.05
CA GLU A 15 -9.97 -30.62 31.20
C GLU A 15 -10.18 -30.23 29.73
N SER A 16 -11.43 -30.25 29.24
CA SER A 16 -11.78 -29.81 27.88
C SER A 16 -11.55 -28.31 27.68
N GLU A 17 -11.95 -27.46 28.64
CA GLU A 17 -11.70 -26.02 28.58
C GLU A 17 -10.20 -25.70 28.58
N ARG A 18 -9.42 -26.33 29.46
CA ARG A 18 -7.96 -26.17 29.49
C ARG A 18 -7.31 -26.61 28.19
N HIS A 19 -7.79 -27.69 27.57
CA HIS A 19 -7.29 -28.14 26.27
C HIS A 19 -7.56 -27.10 25.18
N LYS A 20 -8.81 -26.59 25.10
CA LYS A 20 -9.19 -25.53 24.15
C LYS A 20 -8.37 -24.25 24.33
N GLU A 21 -8.17 -23.81 25.57
CA GLU A 21 -7.33 -22.64 25.86
C GLU A 21 -5.87 -22.86 25.45
N ALA A 22 -5.32 -24.04 25.71
CA ALA A 22 -3.94 -24.37 25.33
C ALA A 22 -3.77 -24.41 23.81
N GLU A 23 -4.74 -24.99 23.09
CA GLU A 23 -4.77 -25.00 21.62
C GLU A 23 -4.88 -23.59 21.05
N ALA A 24 -5.80 -22.77 21.56
CA ALA A 24 -5.96 -21.37 21.14
C ALA A 24 -4.68 -20.55 21.39
N LYS A 25 -4.01 -20.74 22.53
CA LYS A 25 -2.71 -20.11 22.80
C LYS A 25 -1.64 -20.57 21.83
N ARG A 26 -1.54 -21.87 21.54
CA ARG A 26 -0.59 -22.43 20.57
C ARG A 26 -0.81 -21.86 19.17
N MET A 27 -2.07 -21.77 18.73
CA MET A 27 -2.42 -21.21 17.43
C MET A 27 -2.12 -19.72 17.33
N ASN A 28 -2.44 -18.94 18.37
CA ASN A 28 -2.07 -17.53 18.44
C ASN A 28 -0.56 -17.33 18.32
N LEU A 29 0.24 -18.14 19.03
CA LEU A 29 1.71 -18.10 18.92
C LEU A 29 2.19 -18.46 17.51
N LYS A 30 1.58 -19.47 16.85
CA LYS A 30 1.87 -19.84 15.46
C LYS A 30 1.59 -18.67 14.51
N VAL A 31 0.44 -18.00 14.64
CA VAL A 31 0.08 -16.82 13.82
C VAL A 31 1.06 -15.67 14.05
N GLN A 32 1.44 -15.39 15.29
CA GLN A 32 2.43 -14.35 15.60
C GLN A 32 3.81 -14.65 14.98
N GLN A 33 4.25 -15.90 15.03
CA GLN A 33 5.51 -16.33 14.43
C GLN A 33 5.48 -16.20 12.90
N LEU A 34 4.41 -16.67 12.26
CA LEU A 34 4.22 -16.53 10.81
C LEU A 34 4.13 -15.06 10.37
N ALA A 35 3.50 -14.20 11.19
CA ALA A 35 3.46 -12.76 10.92
C ALA A 35 4.86 -12.12 10.97
N LYS A 36 5.71 -12.58 11.89
CA LYS A 36 7.11 -12.13 11.97
C LYS A 36 7.90 -12.58 10.73
N GLU A 37 7.73 -13.82 10.29
CA GLU A 37 8.37 -14.37 9.08
C GLU A 37 7.93 -13.61 7.82
N GLN A 38 6.62 -13.38 7.65
CA GLN A 38 6.10 -12.56 6.55
C GLN A 38 6.73 -11.16 6.54
N ARG A 39 6.85 -10.52 7.71
CA ARG A 39 7.51 -9.20 7.83
C ARG A 39 8.98 -9.25 7.41
N GLN A 40 9.69 -10.32 7.74
CA GLN A 40 11.08 -10.51 7.32
C GLN A 40 11.20 -10.70 5.81
N CYS A 41 10.34 -11.53 5.20
CA CYS A 41 10.28 -11.71 3.75
C CYS A 41 10.00 -10.38 3.02
N ARG A 42 9.04 -9.59 3.51
CA ARG A 42 8.74 -8.26 2.95
C ARG A 42 9.93 -7.30 3.05
N LYS A 43 10.63 -7.29 4.18
CA LYS A 43 11.84 -6.46 4.34
C LYS A 43 12.96 -6.89 3.38
N ALA A 44 13.16 -8.19 3.19
CA ALA A 44 14.14 -8.70 2.23
C ALA A 44 13.77 -8.32 0.79
N LEU A 45 12.49 -8.41 0.42
CA LEU A 45 11.99 -7.96 -0.88
C LEU A 45 12.21 -6.46 -1.10
N GLN A 46 11.93 -5.63 -0.10
CA GLN A 46 12.22 -4.20 -0.14
C GLN A 46 13.72 -3.93 -0.40
N GLN A 47 14.61 -4.65 0.29
CA GLN A 47 16.05 -4.52 0.09
C GLN A 47 16.48 -4.94 -1.32
N ALA A 48 15.89 -6.00 -1.87
CA ALA A 48 16.17 -6.45 -3.23
C ALA A 48 15.73 -5.41 -4.27
N TYR A 49 14.61 -4.73 -4.06
CA TYR A 49 14.23 -3.58 -4.89
C TYR A 49 15.24 -2.45 -4.84
N CYS A 50 15.73 -2.08 -3.65
CA CYS A 50 16.78 -1.07 -3.51
C CYS A 50 18.05 -1.48 -4.28
N GLU A 51 18.44 -2.75 -4.20
CA GLU A 51 19.59 -3.28 -4.93
C GLU A 51 19.39 -3.24 -6.45
N LEU A 52 18.24 -3.70 -6.95
CA LEU A 52 17.91 -3.64 -8.39
C LEU A 52 18.01 -2.21 -8.92
N ASN A 53 17.44 -1.26 -8.19
CA ASN A 53 17.51 0.16 -8.55
C ASN A 53 18.95 0.70 -8.58
N ARG A 54 19.79 0.27 -7.63
CA ARG A 54 21.22 0.60 -7.63
C ARG A 54 21.90 0.07 -8.89
N ARG A 55 21.64 -1.18 -9.29
CA ARG A 55 22.19 -1.77 -10.52
C ARG A 55 21.71 -1.06 -11.78
N ILE A 56 20.44 -0.67 -11.84
CA ILE A 56 19.89 0.12 -12.94
C ILE A 56 20.61 1.48 -13.04
N ALA A 57 20.88 2.14 -11.92
CA ALA A 57 21.61 3.40 -11.89
C ALA A 57 23.09 3.23 -12.33
N GLU A 58 23.78 2.21 -11.80
CA GLU A 58 25.15 1.84 -12.20
C GLU A 58 25.24 1.64 -13.72
N HIS A 59 24.35 0.83 -14.30
CA HIS A 59 24.31 0.59 -15.74
C HIS A 59 24.05 1.86 -16.56
N LYS A 60 23.13 2.73 -16.13
CA LYS A 60 22.86 4.01 -16.81
C LYS A 60 24.10 4.89 -16.88
N CYS A 61 24.93 4.90 -15.84
CA CYS A 61 26.20 5.63 -15.83
C CYS A 61 27.24 4.97 -16.73
N GLU A 62 27.31 3.63 -16.72
CA GLU A 62 28.33 2.87 -17.44
C GLU A 62 28.04 2.66 -18.94
N ARG A 63 26.81 2.92 -19.42
CA ARG A 63 26.47 2.90 -20.85
C ARG A 63 27.38 3.75 -21.74
N ARG A 64 28.14 4.70 -21.16
CA ARG A 64 29.14 5.51 -21.86
C ARG A 64 30.45 4.75 -22.17
N HIS A 65 30.66 3.57 -21.58
CA HIS A 65 31.85 2.73 -21.77
C HIS A 65 31.46 1.31 -22.24
N VAL A 66 31.71 1.02 -23.52
CA VAL A 66 31.22 -0.16 -24.25
C VAL A 66 31.55 -1.51 -23.58
N GLY A 67 32.70 -1.65 -22.90
CA GLY A 67 33.13 -2.93 -22.31
C GLY A 67 32.53 -3.28 -20.93
N LYS A 68 31.92 -2.33 -20.21
CA LYS A 68 31.33 -2.58 -18.87
C LYS A 68 29.80 -2.71 -18.89
N ALA A 69 29.18 -2.33 -20.01
CA ALA A 69 27.73 -2.35 -20.16
C ALA A 69 27.14 -3.76 -20.09
N GLU A 70 27.84 -4.77 -20.60
CA GLU A 70 27.40 -6.18 -20.55
C GLU A 70 27.40 -6.73 -19.12
N LEU A 71 28.46 -6.47 -18.35
CA LEU A 71 28.57 -6.92 -16.96
C LEU A 71 27.52 -6.27 -16.07
N THR A 72 27.27 -4.97 -16.24
CA THR A 72 26.22 -4.28 -15.48
C THR A 72 24.82 -4.69 -15.91
N LEU A 73 24.62 -5.05 -17.19
CA LEU A 73 23.35 -5.61 -17.64
C LEU A 73 23.10 -6.98 -17.00
N GLN A 74 24.11 -7.85 -16.93
CA GLN A 74 24.00 -9.13 -16.22
C GLN A 74 23.67 -8.92 -14.74
N ALA A 75 24.32 -7.94 -14.08
CA ALA A 75 24.02 -7.62 -12.69
C ALA A 75 22.58 -7.13 -12.47
N ILE A 76 21.98 -6.45 -13.46
CA ILE A 76 20.55 -6.11 -13.44
C ILE A 76 19.71 -7.39 -13.53
N GLN A 77 19.99 -8.26 -14.50
CA GLN A 77 19.23 -9.50 -14.69
C GLN A 77 19.28 -10.41 -13.44
N ASP A 78 20.45 -10.52 -12.80
CA ASP A 78 20.61 -11.28 -11.56
C ASP A 78 19.79 -10.66 -10.40
N ALA A 79 19.78 -9.32 -10.31
CA ALA A 79 18.98 -8.60 -9.32
C ALA A 79 17.46 -8.72 -9.59
N GLU A 80 17.03 -8.70 -10.85
CA GLU A 80 15.65 -8.94 -11.27
C GLU A 80 15.20 -10.35 -10.87
N ALA A 81 16.02 -11.37 -11.17
CA ALA A 81 15.76 -12.76 -10.78
C ALA A 81 15.67 -12.91 -9.25
N GLN A 82 16.52 -12.19 -8.51
CA GLN A 82 16.49 -12.16 -7.05
C GLN A 82 15.21 -11.51 -6.51
N VAL A 83 14.74 -10.42 -7.11
CA VAL A 83 13.46 -9.78 -6.78
C VAL A 83 12.30 -10.73 -7.04
N ASP A 84 12.28 -11.40 -8.20
CA ASP A 84 11.21 -12.34 -8.55
C ASP A 84 11.16 -13.54 -7.59
N ARG A 85 12.32 -14.08 -7.20
CA ARG A 85 12.38 -15.14 -6.19
C ARG A 85 11.81 -14.69 -4.85
N LEU A 86 12.23 -13.52 -4.36
CA LEU A 86 11.76 -12.98 -3.08
C LEU A 86 10.29 -12.58 -3.10
N ARG A 87 9.76 -12.14 -4.25
CA ARG A 87 8.32 -11.90 -4.43
C ARG A 87 7.53 -13.20 -4.22
N GLN A 88 7.96 -14.30 -4.83
CA GLN A 88 7.32 -15.60 -4.65
C GLN A 88 7.41 -16.09 -3.20
N GLU A 89 8.57 -15.93 -2.55
CA GLU A 89 8.75 -16.27 -1.13
C GLU A 89 7.82 -15.44 -0.22
N ALA A 90 7.74 -14.13 -0.45
CA ALA A 90 6.88 -13.23 0.31
C ALA A 90 5.39 -13.56 0.11
N GLN A 91 4.98 -13.90 -1.12
CA GLN A 91 3.62 -14.34 -1.42
C GLN A 91 3.28 -15.64 -0.68
N LYS A 92 4.16 -16.65 -0.72
CA LYS A 92 3.96 -17.92 -0.01
C LYS A 92 3.86 -17.72 1.51
N ALA A 93 4.68 -16.85 2.08
CA ALA A 93 4.62 -16.51 3.50
C ALA A 93 3.28 -15.81 3.86
N GLU A 94 2.80 -14.92 2.98
CA GLU A 94 1.49 -14.27 3.15
C GLU A 94 0.32 -15.24 3.05
N GLU A 95 0.34 -16.16 2.09
CA GLU A 95 -0.67 -17.22 1.95
C GLU A 95 -0.67 -18.15 3.18
N THR A 96 0.52 -18.56 3.65
CA THR A 96 0.65 -19.40 4.84
C THR A 96 0.10 -18.72 6.09
N LEU A 97 0.39 -17.43 6.27
CA LEU A 97 -0.15 -16.62 7.36
C LEU A 97 -1.68 -16.47 7.24
N ALA A 98 -2.20 -16.26 6.03
CA ALA A 98 -3.63 -16.14 5.79
C ALA A 98 -4.37 -17.43 6.15
N THR A 99 -3.85 -18.59 5.75
CA THR A 99 -4.40 -19.90 6.13
C THR A 99 -4.35 -20.11 7.64
N ALA A 100 -3.24 -19.80 8.30
CA ALA A 100 -3.13 -19.94 9.76
C ALA A 100 -4.09 -19.01 10.53
N ARG A 101 -4.36 -17.80 10.00
CA ARG A 101 -5.37 -16.90 10.56
C ARG A 101 -6.78 -17.45 10.35
N LEU A 102 -7.06 -18.05 9.18
CA LEU A 102 -8.33 -18.70 8.92
C LEU A 102 -8.56 -19.89 9.87
N GLU A 103 -7.56 -20.76 10.03
CA GLU A 103 -7.59 -21.88 10.99
C GLU A 103 -7.89 -21.39 12.42
N LEU A 104 -7.23 -20.31 12.86
CA LEU A 104 -7.47 -19.73 14.18
C LEU A 104 -8.93 -19.27 14.32
N ARG A 105 -9.48 -18.57 13.32
CA ARG A 105 -10.87 -18.06 13.31
C ARG A 105 -11.90 -19.18 13.39
N GLU A 106 -11.73 -20.24 12.59
CA GLU A 106 -12.63 -21.39 12.59
C GLU A 106 -12.68 -22.08 13.96
N GLN A 107 -11.58 -22.04 14.71
CA GLN A 107 -11.50 -22.64 16.05
C GLN A 107 -11.96 -21.72 17.17
N THR A 108 -11.81 -20.40 17.04
CA THR A 108 -12.22 -19.44 18.08
C THR A 108 -13.71 -19.07 18.01
N GLN A 109 -14.43 -19.47 16.95
CA GLN A 109 -15.81 -19.00 16.66
C GLN A 109 -15.92 -17.47 16.66
N GLU A 110 -14.79 -16.78 16.46
CA GLU A 110 -14.78 -15.34 16.23
C GLU A 110 -15.41 -15.10 14.86
N GLY A 111 -16.41 -14.21 14.80
CA GLY A 111 -17.09 -13.84 13.56
C GLY A 111 -16.10 -13.34 12.50
N GLU A 112 -16.57 -13.23 11.26
CA GLU A 112 -15.76 -12.74 10.14
C GLU A 112 -15.05 -11.42 10.53
N GLU A 113 -13.74 -11.49 10.73
CA GLU A 113 -12.90 -10.30 10.80
C GLU A 113 -12.87 -9.74 9.36
N GLU A 114 -13.91 -8.95 9.04
CA GLU A 114 -14.05 -8.31 7.74
C GLU A 114 -12.79 -7.47 7.49
N ALA A 115 -12.19 -7.69 6.32
CA ALA A 115 -11.05 -6.88 5.91
C ALA A 115 -11.46 -5.41 5.99
N PRO A 116 -10.64 -4.55 6.62
CA PRO A 116 -11.03 -3.17 6.88
C PRO A 116 -11.28 -2.46 5.55
N GLY A 117 -12.36 -1.69 5.52
CA GLY A 117 -12.68 -0.80 4.40
C GLY A 117 -13.91 -1.16 3.60
N MET A 118 -14.23 -0.26 2.67
CA MET A 118 -15.35 -0.44 1.76
C MET A 118 -14.97 -1.46 0.66
N LYS A 119 -15.87 -2.40 0.38
CA LYS A 119 -15.72 -3.37 -0.70
C LYS A 119 -16.09 -2.70 -2.03
N CYS A 120 -15.31 -2.95 -3.08
CA CYS A 120 -15.48 -2.39 -4.41
C CYS A 120 -15.07 -3.41 -5.46
N GLN A 121 -15.86 -3.60 -6.51
CA GLN A 121 -15.44 -4.38 -7.67
C GLN A 121 -14.54 -3.56 -8.60
N VAL A 122 -13.75 -4.22 -9.44
CA VAL A 122 -12.90 -3.54 -10.43
C VAL A 122 -13.73 -2.66 -11.38
N THR A 123 -14.93 -3.11 -11.75
CA THR A 123 -15.88 -2.39 -12.61
C THR A 123 -16.43 -1.11 -11.96
N GLU A 124 -16.44 -1.05 -10.63
CA GLU A 124 -16.99 0.08 -9.84
C GLU A 124 -15.91 1.11 -9.51
N LEU A 125 -14.62 0.81 -9.73
CA LEU A 125 -13.50 1.67 -9.33
C LEU A 125 -13.62 3.10 -9.86
N HIS A 126 -14.10 3.27 -11.10
CA HIS A 126 -14.29 4.62 -11.65
C HIS A 126 -15.32 5.43 -10.87
N ASP A 127 -16.46 4.81 -10.55
CA ASP A 127 -17.55 5.49 -9.84
C ASP A 127 -17.19 5.72 -8.36
N VAL A 128 -16.51 4.77 -7.73
CA VAL A 128 -16.08 4.89 -6.33
C VAL A 128 -14.95 5.90 -6.17
N LEU A 129 -13.90 5.84 -7.00
CA LEU A 129 -12.70 6.67 -6.79
C LEU A 129 -12.77 8.03 -7.47
N MET A 130 -13.29 8.11 -8.69
CA MET A 130 -13.24 9.33 -9.50
C MET A 130 -14.47 10.20 -9.27
N LYS A 131 -15.64 9.59 -9.24
CA LYS A 131 -16.91 10.29 -9.03
C LYS A 131 -17.32 10.40 -7.57
N ASP A 132 -16.74 9.58 -6.69
CA ASP A 132 -17.12 9.46 -5.28
C ASP A 132 -18.65 9.27 -5.14
N VAL A 133 -19.20 8.29 -5.87
CA VAL A 133 -20.65 8.02 -5.83
C VAL A 133 -21.05 7.69 -4.40
N GLY A 134 -21.97 8.50 -3.85
CA GLY A 134 -22.41 8.40 -2.45
C GLY A 134 -21.57 9.19 -1.46
N ASP A 135 -20.64 10.03 -1.92
CA ASP A 135 -19.81 10.96 -1.14
C ASP A 135 -19.05 10.29 0.02
N ARG A 136 -18.71 9.00 -0.11
CA ARG A 136 -18.13 8.22 0.99
C ARG A 136 -16.69 8.65 1.29
N ILE A 137 -15.90 8.97 0.26
CA ILE A 137 -14.52 9.44 0.43
C ILE A 137 -14.55 10.85 1.02
N ARG A 138 -15.37 11.74 0.45
CA ARG A 138 -15.53 13.11 0.95
C ARG A 138 -16.03 13.16 2.40
N ALA A 139 -16.99 12.32 2.78
CA ALA A 139 -17.54 12.29 4.13
C ALA A 139 -16.54 11.79 5.19
N ASP A 140 -15.65 10.86 4.83
CA ASP A 140 -14.59 10.37 5.72
C ASP A 140 -13.44 11.38 5.85
N GLY A 141 -13.09 12.05 4.75
CA GLY A 141 -12.06 13.09 4.70
C GLY A 141 -10.63 12.57 4.57
N ARG A 142 -10.41 11.26 4.68
CA ARG A 142 -9.11 10.62 4.39
C ARG A 142 -9.02 10.17 2.93
N TRP A 143 -7.80 10.19 2.41
CA TRP A 143 -7.52 9.72 1.06
C TRP A 143 -7.64 8.19 0.92
N PRO A 144 -8.12 7.66 -0.20
CA PRO A 144 -8.24 6.22 -0.42
C PRO A 144 -6.90 5.47 -0.41
N LEU A 145 -6.88 4.34 0.29
CA LEU A 145 -5.92 3.25 0.15
C LEU A 145 -6.61 2.08 -0.56
N ILE A 146 -6.34 1.93 -1.84
CA ILE A 146 -6.83 0.83 -2.65
C ILE A 146 -6.00 -0.42 -2.36
N ILE A 147 -6.65 -1.43 -1.78
CA ILE A 147 -6.09 -2.72 -1.43
C ILE A 147 -6.51 -3.70 -2.51
N ASP A 148 -5.58 -4.01 -3.42
CA ASP A 148 -5.83 -4.89 -4.55
C ASP A 148 -4.66 -5.85 -4.79
N PRO A 149 -4.72 -7.05 -4.18
CA PRO A 149 -3.71 -8.09 -4.39
C PRO A 149 -3.57 -8.53 -5.86
N SER A 150 -4.60 -8.35 -6.69
CA SER A 150 -4.57 -8.75 -8.10
C SER A 150 -3.78 -7.78 -8.98
N GLY A 151 -3.66 -6.51 -8.57
CA GLY A 151 -3.03 -5.44 -9.35
C GLY A 151 -3.87 -4.90 -10.52
N GLN A 152 -5.15 -5.28 -10.62
CA GLN A 152 -6.08 -4.75 -11.61
C GLN A 152 -6.38 -3.27 -11.38
N ALA A 153 -6.50 -2.80 -10.14
CA ALA A 153 -6.73 -1.40 -9.80
C ALA A 153 -5.52 -0.53 -10.18
N ALA A 154 -4.30 -1.00 -9.92
CA ALA A 154 -3.08 -0.33 -10.39
C ALA A 154 -3.06 -0.21 -11.92
N THR A 155 -3.45 -1.28 -12.62
CA THR A 155 -3.59 -1.28 -14.08
C THR A 155 -4.66 -0.30 -14.56
N PHE A 156 -5.84 -0.34 -13.95
CA PHE A 156 -6.95 0.58 -14.21
C PHE A 156 -6.49 2.04 -14.08
N LEU A 157 -5.85 2.40 -12.95
CA LEU A 157 -5.38 3.76 -12.67
C LEU A 157 -4.33 4.26 -13.67
N ARG A 158 -3.48 3.37 -14.21
CA ARG A 158 -2.51 3.74 -15.26
C ARG A 158 -3.15 4.08 -16.60
N TYR A 159 -4.32 3.49 -16.90
CA TYR A 159 -5.12 3.82 -18.08
C TYR A 159 -6.04 5.02 -17.85
N GLN A 160 -6.20 5.47 -16.61
CA GLN A 160 -6.86 6.74 -16.30
C GLN A 160 -5.87 7.91 -16.44
N ASP A 161 -6.41 9.12 -16.60
CA ASP A 161 -5.61 10.33 -16.68
C ASP A 161 -5.07 10.73 -15.29
N THR A 162 -4.02 10.04 -14.85
CA THR A 162 -3.42 10.19 -13.51
C THR A 162 -1.95 10.59 -13.59
N ASN A 163 -1.49 11.30 -12.56
CA ASN A 163 -0.07 11.42 -12.29
C ASN A 163 0.37 10.23 -11.44
N TYR A 164 0.96 9.23 -12.09
CA TYR A 164 1.27 7.94 -11.47
C TYR A 164 2.73 7.84 -11.04
N LEU A 165 2.97 7.58 -9.75
CA LEU A 165 4.29 7.39 -9.15
C LEU A 165 4.44 5.96 -8.62
N ASP A 166 5.25 5.16 -9.31
CA ASP A 166 5.72 3.87 -8.80
C ASP A 166 6.74 4.07 -7.68
N THR A 167 6.39 3.74 -6.43
CA THR A 167 7.22 4.04 -5.26
C THR A 167 8.48 3.18 -5.15
N VAL A 168 8.51 2.02 -5.82
CA VAL A 168 9.76 1.25 -5.92
C VAL A 168 10.74 1.88 -6.90
N ASN A 169 10.31 2.84 -7.76
CA ASN A 169 11.20 3.51 -8.69
C ASN A 169 11.82 4.77 -8.02
N PRO A 170 13.14 4.81 -7.79
CA PRO A 170 13.79 5.94 -7.12
C PRO A 170 13.68 7.24 -7.92
N GLU A 171 13.59 7.17 -9.26
CA GLU A 171 13.41 8.36 -10.10
C GLU A 171 12.06 9.02 -9.84
N HIS A 172 11.02 8.22 -9.58
CA HIS A 172 9.69 8.71 -9.21
C HIS A 172 9.66 9.28 -7.80
N MET A 173 10.46 8.70 -6.90
CA MET A 173 10.55 9.12 -5.50
C MET A 173 11.53 10.27 -5.25
N ARG A 174 12.15 10.85 -6.28
CA ARG A 174 12.92 12.08 -6.12
C ARG A 174 11.99 13.21 -5.65
N PRO A 175 12.39 14.03 -4.65
CA PRO A 175 11.55 15.12 -4.15
C PRO A 175 11.03 16.01 -5.28
N GLU A 176 11.89 16.38 -6.22
CA GLU A 176 11.50 17.21 -7.34
C GLU A 176 10.46 16.58 -8.27
N ARG A 177 10.56 15.26 -8.47
CA ARG A 177 9.61 14.52 -9.29
C ARG A 177 8.24 14.43 -8.61
N ILE A 178 8.23 14.22 -7.30
CA ILE A 178 7.00 14.25 -6.47
C ILE A 178 6.37 15.64 -6.50
N ARG A 179 7.17 16.69 -6.28
CA ARG A 179 6.71 18.10 -6.29
C ARG A 179 6.00 18.44 -7.61
N LEU A 180 6.64 18.15 -8.74
CA LEU A 180 6.07 18.43 -10.06
C LEU A 180 4.86 17.54 -10.37
N ALA A 181 4.86 16.27 -9.95
CA ALA A 181 3.69 15.41 -10.09
C ALA A 181 2.49 15.93 -9.27
N LEU A 182 2.74 16.43 -8.05
CA LEU A 182 1.71 17.05 -7.21
C LEU A 182 1.18 18.35 -7.82
N LEU A 183 2.07 19.25 -8.24
CA LEU A 183 1.68 20.51 -8.90
C LEU A 183 0.91 20.27 -10.19
N GLY A 184 1.34 19.33 -11.02
CA GLY A 184 0.63 18.94 -12.23
C GLY A 184 -0.75 18.38 -11.92
N ALA A 185 -0.87 17.54 -10.89
CA ALA A 185 -2.15 16.97 -10.48
C ALA A 185 -3.12 18.05 -9.98
N LEU A 186 -2.64 18.97 -9.14
CA LEU A 186 -3.41 20.11 -8.65
C LEU A 186 -3.87 21.03 -9.77
N ARG A 187 -2.96 21.42 -10.67
CA ARG A 187 -3.24 22.34 -11.78
C ARG A 187 -4.32 21.81 -12.72
N TYR A 188 -4.26 20.52 -13.02
CA TYR A 188 -5.18 19.88 -13.97
C TYR A 188 -6.39 19.21 -13.30
N GLY A 189 -6.44 19.16 -11.96
CA GLY A 189 -7.49 18.45 -11.23
C GLY A 189 -7.45 16.93 -11.42
N LYS A 190 -6.25 16.39 -11.69
CA LYS A 190 -6.05 14.96 -11.95
C LYS A 190 -5.71 14.22 -10.65
N PRO A 191 -5.99 12.91 -10.57
CA PRO A 191 -5.52 12.12 -9.44
C PRO A 191 -4.00 11.99 -9.43
N LEU A 192 -3.39 12.15 -8.25
CA LEU A 192 -2.03 11.72 -7.96
C LEU A 192 -2.09 10.32 -7.35
N VAL A 193 -1.29 9.38 -7.87
CA VAL A 193 -1.28 7.98 -7.42
C VAL A 193 0.11 7.61 -6.92
N PHE A 194 0.20 7.09 -5.69
CA PHE A 194 1.38 6.39 -5.19
C PHE A 194 1.13 4.88 -5.19
N ASP A 195 1.87 4.16 -6.03
CA ASP A 195 1.82 2.70 -6.11
C ASP A 195 2.86 2.09 -5.18
N LEU A 196 2.39 1.54 -4.07
CA LEU A 196 3.18 0.88 -3.03
C LEU A 196 3.60 -0.55 -3.41
N ARG A 197 3.05 -1.11 -4.50
CA ARG A 197 3.31 -2.48 -4.93
C ARG A 197 3.03 -3.48 -3.78
N GLU A 198 3.80 -4.55 -3.72
CA GLU A 198 3.75 -5.60 -2.69
C GLU A 198 4.66 -5.32 -1.45
N VAL A 199 5.12 -4.08 -1.26
CA VAL A 199 5.96 -3.68 -0.12
C VAL A 199 5.35 -2.48 0.60
N ASP A 200 5.62 -2.35 1.91
CA ASP A 200 5.21 -1.16 2.66
C ASP A 200 6.23 -0.03 2.46
N LEU A 201 5.94 0.84 1.50
CA LEU A 201 6.72 2.05 1.22
C LEU A 201 6.00 3.33 1.65
N PHE A 202 4.92 3.23 2.43
CA PHE A 202 4.19 4.41 2.88
C PHE A 202 5.06 5.37 3.73
N PRO A 203 5.90 4.89 4.67
CA PRO A 203 6.83 5.77 5.40
C PRO A 203 7.85 6.46 4.49
N VAL A 204 8.27 5.79 3.41
CA VAL A 204 9.19 6.38 2.42
C VAL A 204 8.50 7.50 1.65
N VAL A 205 7.24 7.34 1.28
CA VAL A 205 6.46 8.41 0.64
C VAL A 205 6.36 9.63 1.56
N GLN A 206 6.02 9.43 2.84
CA GLN A 206 5.97 10.53 3.81
C GLN A 206 7.32 11.23 3.94
N GLN A 207 8.41 10.48 4.09
CA GLN A 207 9.75 11.05 4.16
C GLN A 207 10.11 11.87 2.91
N GLN A 208 9.76 11.40 1.72
CA GLN A 208 10.07 12.13 0.49
C GLN A 208 9.19 13.37 0.31
N LEU A 209 7.94 13.36 0.80
CA LEU A 209 7.10 14.56 0.87
C LEU A 209 7.74 15.59 1.82
N GLU A 210 8.22 15.18 2.99
CA GLU A 210 8.95 16.06 3.91
C GLU A 210 10.24 16.63 3.30
N ALA A 211 10.92 15.84 2.46
CA ALA A 211 12.10 16.29 1.72
C ALA A 211 11.77 17.32 0.61
N VAL A 212 10.52 17.39 0.13
CA VAL A 212 10.07 18.45 -0.78
C VAL A 212 9.91 19.76 -0.02
N GLN A 213 9.18 19.70 1.10
CA GLN A 213 8.94 20.82 1.99
C GLN A 213 8.53 20.26 3.36
N LEU A 214 9.10 20.80 4.42
CA LEU A 214 8.76 20.40 5.79
C LEU A 214 7.26 20.61 6.06
N GLY A 215 6.60 19.59 6.61
CA GLY A 215 5.17 19.56 6.90
C GLY A 215 4.28 19.13 5.72
N LEU A 216 4.83 18.95 4.52
CA LEU A 216 4.03 18.65 3.34
C LEU A 216 3.27 17.33 3.45
N ALA A 217 3.84 16.30 4.09
CA ALA A 217 3.15 15.02 4.21
C ALA A 217 1.86 15.20 5.02
N GLN A 218 1.94 15.92 6.14
CA GLN A 218 0.78 16.21 6.97
C GLN A 218 -0.25 17.08 6.23
N GLU A 219 0.17 18.15 5.58
CA GLU A 219 -0.74 19.05 4.85
C GLU A 219 -1.46 18.33 3.71
N LEU A 220 -0.75 17.49 2.96
CA LEU A 220 -1.34 16.72 1.87
C LEU A 220 -2.31 15.65 2.40
N LEU A 221 -1.88 14.84 3.38
CA LEU A 221 -2.68 13.72 3.91
C LEU A 221 -3.92 14.19 4.67
N SER A 222 -3.89 15.40 5.25
CA SER A 222 -5.04 16.02 5.93
C SER A 222 -5.90 16.91 5.03
N CYS A 223 -5.65 16.92 3.71
CA CYS A 223 -6.30 17.78 2.72
C CYS A 223 -6.06 19.31 2.89
N ARG A 224 -5.36 19.73 3.95
CA ARG A 224 -5.07 21.14 4.25
C ARG A 224 -4.25 21.84 3.18
N LEU A 225 -3.48 21.11 2.37
CA LEU A 225 -2.72 21.69 1.27
C LEU A 225 -3.60 22.47 0.27
N LEU A 226 -4.89 22.10 0.16
CA LEU A 226 -5.86 22.75 -0.72
C LEU A 226 -6.46 24.03 -0.11
N GLU A 227 -6.27 24.27 1.19
CA GLU A 227 -6.81 25.43 1.89
C GLU A 227 -5.91 26.66 1.69
N GLN A 228 -6.53 27.83 1.52
CA GLN A 228 -5.84 29.13 1.53
C GLN A 228 -4.61 29.20 0.61
N ASP A 229 -4.69 28.53 -0.54
CA ASP A 229 -3.63 28.49 -1.55
C ASP A 229 -2.27 27.99 -1.03
N ARG A 230 -2.24 27.18 0.05
CA ARG A 230 -1.00 26.63 0.63
C ARG A 230 -0.12 25.91 -0.38
N TYR A 231 -0.73 25.24 -1.37
CA TYR A 231 -0.02 24.61 -2.47
C TYR A 231 0.89 25.55 -3.28
N LEU A 232 0.65 26.87 -3.27
CA LEU A 232 1.51 27.85 -3.95
C LEU A 232 2.92 27.90 -3.37
N SER A 233 3.13 27.48 -2.11
CA SER A 233 4.47 27.40 -1.52
C SER A 233 5.38 26.39 -2.23
N LEU A 234 4.78 25.44 -2.96
CA LEU A 234 5.50 24.42 -3.73
C LEU A 234 6.04 24.97 -5.05
N LEU A 235 5.59 26.15 -5.50
CA LEU A 235 6.04 26.77 -6.73
C LEU A 235 7.47 27.30 -6.59
N ARG A 236 8.24 27.19 -7.68
CA ARG A 236 9.59 27.73 -7.77
C ARG A 236 9.69 28.70 -8.94
N PRO A 237 10.55 29.74 -8.84
CA PRO A 237 10.76 30.69 -9.94
C PRO A 237 11.21 30.04 -11.25
N SER A 238 11.84 28.86 -11.18
CA SER A 238 12.34 28.10 -12.32
C SER A 238 11.30 27.23 -13.04
N ASP A 239 10.06 27.15 -12.54
CA ASP A 239 9.05 26.19 -13.04
C ASP A 239 8.46 26.59 -14.40
N GLY A 240 8.65 27.83 -14.83
CA GLY A 240 8.10 28.32 -16.09
C GLY A 240 6.68 28.86 -15.98
N PRO A 241 6.18 29.53 -17.04
CA PRO A 241 4.89 30.25 -17.02
C PRO A 241 3.69 29.32 -16.82
N GLU A 242 3.82 28.04 -17.15
CA GLU A 242 2.77 27.04 -17.02
C GLU A 242 2.45 26.70 -15.55
N TYR A 243 3.33 27.02 -14.60
CA TYR A 243 3.07 26.91 -13.16
C TYR A 243 2.88 28.27 -12.51
N SER A 244 2.54 29.31 -13.28
CA SER A 244 2.13 30.58 -12.68
C SER A 244 0.89 30.40 -11.80
N PRO A 245 0.73 31.15 -10.69
CA PRO A 245 -0.40 30.98 -9.77
C PRO A 245 -1.78 31.05 -10.44
N THR A 246 -1.91 31.84 -11.51
CA THR A 246 -3.15 31.99 -12.28
C THR A 246 -3.54 30.74 -13.09
N GLN A 247 -2.64 29.76 -13.22
CA GLN A 247 -2.91 28.50 -13.91
C GLN A 247 -3.65 27.47 -13.04
N PHE A 248 -3.74 27.72 -11.73
CA PHE A 248 -4.43 26.86 -10.78
C PHE A 248 -5.88 27.35 -10.60
N GLN A 249 -6.81 26.63 -11.22
CA GLN A 249 -8.23 27.00 -11.21
C GLN A 249 -8.95 26.30 -10.05
N GLU A 250 -9.75 27.04 -9.28
CA GLU A 250 -10.50 26.52 -8.13
C GLU A 250 -11.36 25.30 -8.48
N ALA A 251 -12.03 25.34 -9.64
CA ALA A 251 -12.84 24.22 -10.12
C ALA A 251 -12.02 22.92 -10.33
N ARG A 252 -10.74 23.03 -10.72
CA ARG A 252 -9.83 21.88 -10.90
C ARG A 252 -9.20 21.45 -9.58
N LEU A 253 -8.87 22.39 -8.70
CA LEU A 253 -8.39 22.09 -7.36
C LEU A 253 -9.41 21.23 -6.59
N GLY A 254 -10.71 21.54 -6.72
CA GLY A 254 -11.78 20.71 -6.14
C GLY A 254 -11.91 19.30 -6.75
N GLN A 255 -11.32 19.05 -7.92
CA GLN A 255 -11.29 17.75 -8.59
C GLN A 255 -10.05 16.93 -8.23
N PHE A 256 -9.00 17.55 -7.67
CA PHE A 256 -7.79 16.84 -7.25
C PHE A 256 -8.14 15.69 -6.30
N ARG A 257 -7.48 14.55 -6.51
CA ARG A 257 -7.57 13.37 -5.66
C ARG A 257 -6.17 12.82 -5.40
N LEU A 258 -5.98 12.22 -4.24
CA LEU A 258 -4.79 11.45 -3.92
C LEU A 258 -5.19 10.00 -3.65
N PHE A 259 -4.49 9.07 -4.29
CA PHE A 259 -4.71 7.64 -4.11
C PHE A 259 -3.40 6.93 -3.74
N PHE A 260 -3.52 5.97 -2.84
CA PHE A 260 -2.48 4.99 -2.57
C PHE A 260 -2.98 3.62 -3.04
N VAL A 261 -2.17 2.88 -3.79
CA VAL A 261 -2.53 1.51 -4.21
C VAL A 261 -1.50 0.52 -3.69
N THR A 262 -1.96 -0.62 -3.18
CA THR A 262 -1.08 -1.68 -2.68
C THR A 262 -1.61 -3.07 -3.02
N LYS A 263 -0.69 -4.00 -3.24
CA LYS A 263 -0.99 -5.44 -3.37
C LYS A 263 -0.99 -6.17 -2.04
N VAL A 264 -0.56 -5.50 -0.96
CA VAL A 264 -0.54 -6.06 0.38
C VAL A 264 -1.97 -6.19 0.90
N ARG A 265 -2.44 -7.41 1.19
CA ARG A 265 -3.82 -7.68 1.65
C ARG A 265 -4.15 -7.00 2.97
N TRP A 266 -3.13 -6.88 3.82
CA TRP A 266 -3.25 -6.37 5.19
C TRP A 266 -2.26 -5.22 5.38
N PRO A 267 -2.67 -3.98 5.06
CA PRO A 267 -1.88 -2.78 5.32
C PRO A 267 -1.56 -2.60 6.80
N THR A 268 -0.59 -1.76 7.11
CA THR A 268 -0.23 -1.48 8.50
C THR A 268 -1.30 -0.64 9.20
N ALA A 269 -1.34 -0.72 10.53
CA ALA A 269 -2.28 0.08 11.33
C ALA A 269 -2.13 1.60 11.09
N GLU A 270 -0.89 2.06 10.86
CA GLU A 270 -0.58 3.44 10.50
C GLU A 270 -1.29 3.85 9.20
N GLN A 271 -1.18 3.02 8.16
CA GLN A 271 -1.87 3.27 6.89
C GLN A 271 -3.39 3.32 7.08
N LEU A 272 -3.97 2.37 7.82
CA LEU A 272 -5.42 2.30 8.05
C LEU A 272 -5.96 3.43 8.94
N GLN A 273 -5.10 4.04 9.76
CA GLN A 273 -5.45 5.20 10.56
C GLN A 273 -5.53 6.46 9.68
N VAL A 274 -4.56 6.65 8.78
CA VAL A 274 -4.41 7.88 7.99
C VAL A 274 -5.14 7.84 6.65
N LEU A 275 -5.38 6.65 6.10
CA LEU A 275 -6.01 6.44 4.80
C LEU A 275 -7.32 5.68 4.94
N LEU A 276 -8.26 5.92 4.01
CA LEU A 276 -9.53 5.20 3.92
C LEU A 276 -9.35 3.90 3.12
N PRO A 277 -9.44 2.71 3.74
CA PRO A 277 -9.27 1.46 3.00
C PRO A 277 -10.42 1.19 2.01
N VAL A 278 -10.06 0.81 0.79
CA VAL A 278 -10.95 0.36 -0.30
C VAL A 278 -10.48 -1.00 -0.79
N GLN A 279 -11.25 -2.05 -0.51
CA GLN A 279 -10.91 -3.43 -0.82
C GLN A 279 -11.43 -3.82 -2.20
N VAL A 280 -10.53 -4.18 -3.11
CA VAL A 280 -10.91 -4.63 -4.45
C VAL A 280 -11.27 -6.10 -4.41
N GLN A 281 -12.53 -6.39 -4.68
CA GLN A 281 -13.02 -7.75 -4.78
C GLN A 281 -12.85 -8.25 -6.21
N LEU A 282 -12.22 -9.41 -6.33
CA LEU A 282 -12.28 -10.20 -7.54
C LEU A 282 -13.69 -10.79 -7.61
N SER A 283 -14.42 -10.50 -8.69
CA SER A 283 -15.65 -11.19 -8.98
C SER A 283 -15.34 -12.68 -9.04
N SER A 284 -15.89 -13.45 -8.10
CA SER A 284 -15.92 -14.90 -8.21
C SER A 284 -16.74 -15.22 -9.45
N GLY A 285 -16.06 -15.53 -10.55
CA GLY A 285 -16.73 -16.04 -11.74
C GLY A 285 -17.54 -17.26 -11.35
N LEU A 286 -18.84 -17.21 -11.66
CA LEU A 286 -19.73 -18.36 -11.65
C LEU A 286 -19.23 -19.44 -12.62
#